data_AF-A0A2V6VG70-F1
#
_entry.id   AF-A0A2V6VG70-F1
#
_cell.length_a   1.000
_cell.length_b   1.000
_cell.length_c   1.000
_cell.angle_alpha   90.00
_cell.angle_beta   90.00
_cell.angle_gamma   90.00
#
_symmetry.space_group_name_H-M   'P 1'
#
loop_
_entity.id
_entity.type
_entity.pdbx_description
1 polymer ?
#
loop_
_entity_poly.entity_id
_entity_poly.type
_entity_poly.pdbx_seq_one_letter_code
_entity_poly.pdbx_strand_id
1 'polypeptide(L)'
;MAGRPAVFIDRDGTLTEEVGYVNHPQRLRLLPRSAEAIRRLNERGIAAVVVTNQAGVARGYFSEEVLHAVTARLADQLEQAGAHLDGIYVCAHHPSEGEPPWRAECDCRKPRPGLFFQAAAELGVELRASTVV
;
A
#
# COMPACT_ATOMS: atom_id res chain seq x y z
N MET A 1 6.48 -11.68 23.90
CA MET A 1 7.52 -11.28 22.93
C MET A 1 7.09 -9.93 22.37
N ALA A 2 7.95 -8.92 22.36
CA ALA A 2 7.63 -7.64 21.72
C ALA A 2 7.57 -7.87 20.20
N GLY A 3 6.54 -7.33 19.54
CA GLY A 3 6.38 -7.48 18.09
C GLY A 3 7.40 -6.62 17.35
N ARG A 4 7.66 -6.92 16.07
CA ARG A 4 8.56 -6.07 15.27
C ARG A 4 7.85 -4.75 14.92
N PRO A 5 8.52 -3.58 14.95
CA PRO A 5 7.91 -2.33 14.52
C PRO A 5 7.69 -2.32 12.99
N ALA A 6 6.75 -1.50 12.55
CA ALA A 6 6.49 -1.24 11.14
C ALA A 6 6.53 0.26 10.80
N VAL A 7 6.87 0.56 9.56
CA VAL A 7 6.53 1.83 8.92
C VAL A 7 5.44 1.53 7.91
N PHE A 8 4.25 2.09 8.17
CA PHE A 8 3.12 2.05 7.25
C PHE A 8 3.20 3.24 6.31
N ILE A 9 3.19 2.99 5.01
CA ILE A 9 3.57 3.94 3.97
C ILE A 9 2.41 4.08 2.99
N ASP A 10 1.95 5.30 2.71
CA ASP A 10 1.03 5.48 1.58
C ASP A 10 1.73 5.21 0.23
N ARG A 11 0.96 4.85 -0.78
CA ARG A 11 1.52 4.59 -2.11
C ARG A 11 1.69 5.90 -2.90
N ASP A 12 0.58 6.50 -3.30
CA ASP A 12 0.57 7.64 -4.22
C ASP A 12 0.95 8.93 -3.46
N GLY A 13 1.93 9.66 -3.96
CA GLY A 13 2.44 10.89 -3.34
C GLY A 13 3.47 10.66 -2.23
N THR A 14 3.61 9.43 -1.72
CA THR A 14 4.58 9.09 -0.66
C THR A 14 5.66 8.12 -1.14
N LEU A 15 5.28 6.96 -1.68
CA LEU A 15 6.24 5.98 -2.21
C LEU A 15 6.46 6.16 -3.72
N THR A 16 5.38 6.44 -4.44
CA THR A 16 5.34 6.67 -5.89
C THR A 16 4.84 8.06 -6.23
N GLU A 17 5.15 8.55 -7.42
CA GLU A 17 4.61 9.82 -7.91
C GLU A 17 3.07 9.82 -7.90
N GLU A 18 2.47 10.95 -7.51
CA GLU A 18 1.01 11.13 -7.58
C GLU A 18 0.63 11.57 -9.00
N VAL A 19 0.07 10.65 -9.77
CA VAL A 19 -0.38 10.88 -11.16
C VAL A 19 -1.89 10.67 -11.33
N GLY A 20 -2.63 10.80 -10.23
CA GLY A 20 -4.03 10.39 -10.11
C GLY A 20 -4.16 8.87 -10.12
N TYR A 21 -5.16 8.37 -10.84
CA TYR A 21 -5.39 6.92 -10.96
C TYR A 21 -4.35 6.27 -11.86
N VAL A 22 -3.48 5.46 -11.24
CA VAL A 22 -2.53 4.59 -11.94
C VAL A 22 -3.30 3.42 -12.55
N ASN A 23 -3.81 3.63 -13.76
CA ASN A 23 -4.57 2.65 -14.54
C ASN A 23 -3.71 1.78 -15.47
N HIS A 24 -2.39 2.01 -15.49
CA HIS A 24 -1.43 1.23 -16.27
C HIS A 24 -0.12 1.07 -15.49
N PRO A 25 0.42 -0.15 -15.36
CA PRO A 25 1.67 -0.40 -14.61
C PRO A 25 2.86 0.44 -15.10
N GLN A 26 2.91 0.79 -16.39
CA GLN A 26 3.98 1.59 -16.97
C GLN A 26 4.02 3.03 -16.42
N ARG A 27 2.92 3.53 -15.85
CA ARG A 27 2.83 4.86 -15.25
C ARG A 27 3.36 4.90 -13.81
N LEU A 28 3.57 3.74 -13.17
CA LEU A 28 4.10 3.69 -11.82
C LEU A 28 5.59 4.05 -11.80
N ARG A 29 5.92 5.07 -11.01
CA ARG A 29 7.27 5.58 -10.81
C ARG A 29 7.51 5.78 -9.32
N LEU A 30 8.55 5.15 -8.79
CA LEU A 30 9.03 5.42 -7.43
C LEU A 30 9.53 6.86 -7.34
N LEU A 31 9.23 7.53 -6.22
CA LEU A 31 9.84 8.81 -5.91
C LEU A 31 11.35 8.65 -5.68
N PRO A 32 12.16 9.70 -5.88
CA PRO A 32 13.58 9.67 -5.59
C PRO A 32 13.84 9.18 -4.16
N ARG A 33 14.76 8.24 -3.99
CA ARG A 33 15.18 7.65 -2.70
C ARG A 33 14.12 6.80 -1.99
N SER A 34 12.93 6.58 -2.57
CA SER A 34 11.92 5.66 -2.01
C SER A 34 12.48 4.26 -1.79
N ALA A 35 13.07 3.64 -2.82
CA ALA A 35 13.68 2.32 -2.68
C ALA A 35 14.83 2.30 -1.65
N GLU A 36 15.64 3.36 -1.60
CA GLU A 36 16.71 3.49 -0.61
C GLU A 36 16.15 3.54 0.82
N ALA A 37 15.07 4.26 1.04
CA ALA A 37 14.40 4.35 2.34
C ALA A 37 13.84 2.98 2.76
N ILE A 38 13.15 2.27 1.86
CA ILE A 38 12.64 0.91 2.13
C ILE A 38 13.78 -0.04 2.47
N ARG A 39 14.85 -0.05 1.68
CA ARG A 39 16.04 -0.89 1.93
C ARG A 39 16.62 -0.63 3.33
N ARG A 40 16.71 0.63 3.76
CA ARG A 40 17.19 1.01 5.10
C ARG A 40 16.28 0.50 6.23
N LEU A 41 14.98 0.34 5.98
CA LEU A 41 14.05 -0.31 6.93
C LEU A 41 14.31 -1.82 6.96
N ASN A 42 14.44 -2.44 5.79
CA ASN A 42 14.73 -3.87 5.66
C ASN A 42 16.03 -4.24 6.41
N GLU A 43 17.11 -3.47 6.22
CA GLU A 43 18.41 -3.65 6.90
C GLU A 43 18.33 -3.53 8.43
N ARG A 44 17.29 -2.87 8.95
CA ARG A 44 17.05 -2.69 10.40
C ARG A 44 16.03 -3.66 10.99
N GLY A 45 15.48 -4.57 10.18
CA GLY A 45 14.42 -5.47 10.61
C GLY A 45 13.09 -4.77 10.93
N ILE A 46 12.89 -3.55 10.42
CA ILE A 46 11.63 -2.80 10.54
C ILE A 46 10.76 -3.17 9.35
N ALA A 47 9.50 -3.53 9.60
CA ALA A 47 8.58 -3.91 8.53
C ALA A 47 8.25 -2.69 7.66
N ALA A 48 8.41 -2.81 6.34
CA ALA A 48 7.96 -1.80 5.38
C ALA A 48 6.62 -2.25 4.79
N VAL A 49 5.54 -1.56 5.14
CA VAL A 49 4.18 -1.98 4.79
C VAL A 49 3.47 -0.87 4.02
N VAL A 50 2.96 -1.15 2.83
CA VAL A 50 2.13 -0.20 2.10
C VAL A 50 0.68 -0.32 2.54
N VAL A 51 0.03 0.82 2.82
CA VAL A 51 -1.42 0.90 3.11
C VAL A 51 -2.03 2.01 2.27
N THR A 52 -2.86 1.65 1.28
CA THR A 52 -3.32 2.62 0.26
C THR A 52 -4.81 2.50 -0.09
N ASN A 53 -5.44 3.64 -0.41
CA ASN A 53 -6.80 3.71 -0.94
C ASN A 53 -6.75 3.74 -2.47
N GLN A 54 -7.34 2.75 -3.15
CA GLN A 54 -7.37 2.61 -4.60
C GLN A 54 -8.81 2.54 -5.12
N ALA A 55 -9.58 3.60 -4.87
CA ALA A 55 -10.99 3.69 -5.25
C ALA A 55 -11.25 3.76 -6.77
N GLY A 56 -10.21 3.72 -7.59
CA GLY A 56 -10.35 3.66 -9.05
C GLY A 56 -11.08 2.39 -9.50
N VAL A 57 -10.99 1.31 -8.74
CA VAL A 57 -11.79 0.09 -8.95
C VAL A 57 -13.27 0.37 -8.75
N ALA A 58 -13.65 0.90 -7.58
CA ALA A 58 -15.04 1.28 -7.33
C ALA A 58 -15.57 2.25 -8.40
N ARG A 59 -14.78 3.27 -8.76
CA ARG A 59 -15.17 4.28 -9.75
C ARG A 59 -15.20 3.77 -11.21
N GLY A 60 -14.81 2.53 -11.46
CA GLY A 60 -14.79 1.93 -12.80
C GLY A 60 -13.67 2.47 -13.71
N TYR A 61 -12.64 3.11 -13.15
CA TYR A 61 -11.51 3.64 -13.93
C TYR A 61 -10.54 2.55 -14.38
N PHE A 62 -10.47 1.45 -13.63
CA PHE A 62 -9.68 0.27 -13.97
C PHE A 62 -10.22 -0.95 -13.21
N SER A 63 -9.89 -2.15 -13.69
CA SER A 63 -10.32 -3.39 -13.08
C SER A 63 -9.41 -3.83 -11.92
N GLU A 64 -9.85 -4.82 -11.14
CA GLU A 64 -9.05 -5.40 -10.07
C GLU A 64 -7.75 -6.04 -10.61
N GLU A 65 -7.79 -6.62 -11.81
CA GLU A 65 -6.61 -7.19 -12.45
C GLU A 65 -5.55 -6.12 -12.75
N VAL A 66 -5.99 -4.92 -13.15
CA VAL A 66 -5.08 -3.78 -13.34
C VAL A 66 -4.47 -3.35 -12.00
N LEU A 67 -5.28 -3.30 -10.94
CA LEU A 67 -4.79 -2.98 -9.60
C LEU A 67 -3.71 -3.99 -9.15
N HIS A 68 -3.95 -5.28 -9.36
CA HIS A 68 -2.98 -6.34 -9.07
C HIS A 68 -1.71 -6.19 -9.90
N ALA A 69 -1.82 -5.90 -11.20
CA ALA A 69 -0.66 -5.68 -12.07
C ALA A 69 0.18 -4.46 -11.64
N VAL A 70 -0.47 -3.36 -11.22
CA VAL A 70 0.21 -2.17 -10.69
C VAL A 70 0.91 -2.50 -9.37
N THR A 71 0.26 -3.26 -8.50
CA THR A 71 0.82 -3.70 -7.22
C THR A 71 2.04 -4.61 -7.41
N ALA A 72 1.97 -5.57 -8.33
CA ALA A 72 3.09 -6.42 -8.69
C ALA A 72 4.26 -5.62 -9.26
N ARG A 73 3.96 -4.62 -10.11
CA ARG A 73 5.00 -3.74 -10.67
C ARG A 73 5.71 -2.90 -9.61
N LEU A 74 5.00 -2.45 -8.58
CA LEU A 74 5.61 -1.75 -7.44
C LEU A 74 6.62 -2.66 -6.73
N ALA A 75 6.22 -3.89 -6.41
CA ALA A 75 7.10 -4.87 -5.77
C ALA A 75 8.34 -5.16 -6.63
N ASP A 76 8.16 -5.40 -7.93
CA ASP A 76 9.24 -5.64 -8.88
C ASP A 76 10.23 -4.46 -8.98
N GLN A 77 9.75 -3.21 -9.02
CA GLN A 77 10.64 -2.04 -9.03
C GLN A 77 11.47 -1.91 -7.74
N LEU A 78 10.90 -2.28 -6.60
CA LEU A 78 11.63 -2.27 -5.32
C LEU A 78 12.66 -3.40 -5.26
N GLU A 79 12.28 -4.61 -5.69
CA GLU A 79 13.16 -5.77 -5.72
C GLU A 79 14.37 -5.55 -6.62
N GLN A 80 14.16 -4.97 -7.82
CA GLN A 80 15.24 -4.56 -8.73
C GLN A 80 16.21 -3.54 -8.10
N ALA A 81 15.77 -2.80 -7.09
CA ALA A 81 16.58 -1.84 -6.33
C ALA A 81 17.12 -2.41 -5.00
N GLY A 82 16.97 -3.71 -4.75
CA GLY A 82 17.42 -4.37 -3.52
C GLY A 82 16.60 -4.03 -2.28
N ALA A 83 15.33 -3.65 -2.47
CA ALA A 83 14.38 -3.33 -1.40
C ALA A 83 13.16 -4.26 -1.48
N HIS A 84 12.47 -4.48 -0.36
CA HIS A 84 11.24 -5.27 -0.36
C HIS A 84 10.19 -4.69 0.61
N LEU A 85 8.93 -4.96 0.31
CA LEU A 85 7.80 -4.67 1.18
C LEU A 85 7.38 -5.96 1.89
N ASP A 86 7.09 -5.84 3.18
CA ASP A 86 6.55 -6.93 3.99
C ASP A 86 5.07 -7.19 3.72
N GLY A 87 4.36 -6.18 3.20
CA GLY A 87 2.96 -6.33 2.80
C GLY A 87 2.44 -5.10 2.05
N ILE A 88 1.46 -5.32 1.19
CA ILE A 88 0.75 -4.27 0.45
C ILE A 88 -0.74 -4.45 0.69
N TYR A 89 -1.33 -3.53 1.44
CA TYR A 89 -2.73 -3.56 1.86
C TYR A 89 -3.50 -2.47 1.13
N VAL A 90 -4.55 -2.87 0.43
CA VAL A 90 -5.27 -1.99 -0.50
C VAL A 90 -6.75 -1.97 -0.19
N CYS A 91 -7.32 -0.76 -0.08
CA CYS A 91 -8.76 -0.56 -0.08
C CYS A 91 -9.25 -0.16 -1.48
N ALA A 92 -9.98 -1.04 -2.15
CA ALA A 92 -10.62 -0.76 -3.44
C ALA A 92 -11.99 -0.03 -3.33
N HIS A 93 -12.54 0.09 -2.12
CA HIS A 93 -13.91 0.57 -1.92
C HIS A 93 -14.08 2.10 -1.99
N HIS A 94 -15.30 2.50 -2.34
CA HIS A 94 -15.81 3.87 -2.19
C HIS A 94 -17.16 3.86 -1.46
N PRO A 95 -17.45 4.79 -0.52
CA PRO A 95 -18.68 4.76 0.27
C PRO A 95 -19.95 4.99 -0.57
N SER A 96 -19.86 5.75 -1.65
CA SER A 96 -21.04 6.20 -2.41
C SER A 96 -20.93 6.09 -3.94
N GLU A 97 -19.77 5.73 -4.49
CA GLU A 97 -19.55 5.67 -5.95
C GLU A 97 -19.22 4.25 -6.37
N GLY A 98 -19.50 3.91 -7.62
CA GLY A 98 -19.29 2.56 -8.16
C GLY A 98 -20.48 1.64 -7.95
N GLU A 99 -20.30 0.34 -8.22
CA GLU A 99 -21.29 -0.70 -7.94
C GLU A 99 -20.80 -1.67 -6.87
N PRO A 100 -21.70 -2.35 -6.13
CA PRO A 100 -21.33 -3.45 -5.26
C PRO A 100 -20.54 -4.53 -6.03
N PRO A 101 -19.52 -5.17 -5.41
CA PRO A 101 -19.16 -5.05 -3.99
C PRO A 101 -18.30 -3.83 -3.64
N TRP A 102 -17.84 -3.07 -4.64
CA TRP A 102 -16.87 -1.99 -4.44
C TRP A 102 -17.49 -0.69 -3.89
N ARG A 103 -18.76 -0.43 -4.17
CA ARG A 103 -19.55 0.59 -3.47
C ARG A 103 -19.97 0.06 -2.09
N ALA A 104 -19.19 0.38 -1.06
CA ALA A 104 -19.42 -0.08 0.30
C ALA A 104 -18.79 0.86 1.34
N GLU A 105 -19.45 0.97 2.50
CA GLU A 105 -18.81 1.47 3.72
C GLU A 105 -17.95 0.36 4.36
N CYS A 106 -16.65 0.31 4.03
CA CYS A 106 -15.72 -0.66 4.62
C CYS A 106 -14.90 -0.06 5.77
N ASP A 107 -14.39 -0.93 6.64
CA ASP A 107 -13.42 -0.55 7.69
C ASP A 107 -11.98 -0.39 7.18
N CYS A 108 -11.75 -0.80 5.94
CA CYS A 108 -10.47 -0.80 5.27
C CYS A 108 -10.04 0.56 4.69
N ARG A 109 -10.99 1.45 4.39
CA ARG A 109 -10.72 2.72 3.71
C ARG A 109 -10.14 3.73 4.70
N LYS A 110 -8.90 4.20 4.46
CA LYS A 110 -8.31 5.29 5.25
C LYS A 110 -9.25 6.51 5.24
N PRO A 111 -9.49 7.18 6.38
CA PRO A 111 -8.72 7.10 7.63
C PRO A 111 -9.13 5.99 8.61
N ARG A 112 -10.04 5.07 8.26
CA ARG A 112 -10.35 3.93 9.13
C ARG A 112 -9.13 3.00 9.26
N PRO A 113 -8.92 2.37 10.43
CA PRO A 113 -7.69 1.64 10.74
C PRO A 113 -7.67 0.18 10.25
N GLY A 114 -8.69 -0.30 9.54
CA GLY A 114 -8.87 -1.73 9.27
C GLY A 114 -7.67 -2.41 8.60
N LEU A 115 -7.07 -1.77 7.59
CA LEU A 115 -5.88 -2.32 6.91
C LEU A 115 -4.64 -2.37 7.82
N PHE A 116 -4.51 -1.46 8.78
CA PHE A 116 -3.40 -1.49 9.75
C PHE A 116 -3.55 -2.66 10.72
N PHE A 117 -4.78 -2.93 11.19
CA PHE A 117 -5.07 -4.10 12.03
C PHE A 117 -4.86 -5.41 11.28
N GLN A 118 -5.28 -5.46 10.00
CA GLN A 118 -5.04 -6.61 9.15
C GLN A 118 -3.53 -6.89 9.01
N ALA A 119 -2.74 -5.85 8.67
CA ALA A 119 -1.30 -5.96 8.57
C ALA A 119 -0.63 -6.39 9.89
N ALA A 120 -1.10 -5.85 11.02
CA ALA A 120 -0.60 -6.24 12.35
C ALA A 120 -0.82 -7.72 12.66
N ALA A 121 -2.01 -8.23 12.34
CA ALA A 121 -2.36 -9.63 12.56
C ALA A 121 -1.56 -10.57 11.66
N GLU A 122 -1.43 -10.25 10.37
CA GLU A 122 -0.76 -11.10 9.38
C GLU A 122 0.77 -11.09 9.52
N LEU A 123 1.36 -9.92 9.82
CA LEU A 123 2.83 -9.73 9.85
C LEU A 123 3.44 -9.78 11.25
N GLY A 124 2.61 -9.91 12.29
CA GLY A 124 3.05 -9.89 13.68
C GLY A 124 3.71 -8.57 14.09
N VAL A 125 3.28 -7.44 13.51
CA VAL A 125 3.86 -6.12 13.79
C VAL A 125 3.17 -5.44 14.98
N GLU A 126 3.94 -4.67 15.76
CA GLU A 126 3.42 -3.95 16.92
C GLU A 126 3.00 -2.52 16.56
N LEU A 127 1.70 -2.25 16.52
CA LEU A 127 1.15 -0.94 16.12
C LEU A 127 1.63 0.21 17.01
N ARG A 128 1.82 -0.01 18.31
CA ARG A 128 2.27 1.03 19.26
C ARG A 128 3.73 1.46 19.02
N ALA A 129 4.53 0.58 18.43
CA ALA A 129 5.92 0.84 18.07
C ALA A 129 6.08 1.21 16.58
N SER A 130 4.96 1.43 15.87
CA SER A 130 4.94 1.68 14.43
C SER A 130 4.63 3.13 14.09
N THR A 131 5.02 3.55 12.89
CA THR A 131 4.84 4.92 12.38
C THR A 131 4.06 4.89 11.07
N VAL A 132 3.35 5.98 10.75
CA VAL A 132 2.68 6.19 9.46
C VAL A 132 3.37 7.33 8.71
N VAL A 133 3.59 7.16 7.41
CA VAL A 133 4.17 8.15 6.47
C VAL A 133 3.27 8.32 5.26
#